data_AF-A0A847CDN7-F1
#
_entry.id   AF-A0A847CDN7-F1
#
_cell.length_a   1.000
_cell.length_b   1.000
_cell.length_c   1.000
_cell.angle_alpha   90.00
_cell.angle_beta   90.00
_cell.angle_gamma   90.00
#
_symmetry.space_group_name_H-M   'P 1'
#
loop_
_entity.id
_entity.type
_entity.pdbx_description
1 polymer ?
#
loop_
_entity_poly.entity_id
_entity_poly.type
_entity_poly.pdbx_seq_one_letter_code
_entity_poly.pdbx_strand_id
1 'polypeptide(L)'
;AILIEKGSDAELCREKVEMIQLLAGVAKIDFVDNKPSSSIGSVGKGFEAFILVDENINKEQLLARFQKTLDTEKIYASRSESKLNGNFAKHADSSLVEAEKIHLEESKRKIEKLEGYINSL
;
A
#
# COMPACT_ATOMS: atom_id res chain seq x y z
N ALA A 1 9.53 -10.00 6.83
CA ALA A 1 9.36 -10.51 8.20
C ALA A 1 7.91 -10.35 8.65
N ILE A 2 7.42 -11.20 9.54
CA ILE A 2 6.07 -11.10 10.13
C ILE A 2 6.18 -11.19 11.65
N LEU A 3 5.61 -10.23 12.36
CA LEU A 3 5.39 -10.26 13.81
C LEU A 3 3.95 -10.71 14.06
N ILE A 4 3.74 -11.69 14.92
CA ILE A 4 2.40 -12.24 15.24
C ILE A 4 2.06 -11.89 16.68
N GLU A 5 0.85 -11.38 16.90
CA GLU A 5 0.27 -11.23 18.21
C GLU A 5 -0.07 -12.61 18.79
N LYS A 6 0.47 -12.93 19.97
CA LYS A 6 0.26 -14.23 20.63
C LYS A 6 -1.22 -14.48 20.91
N GLY A 7 -1.70 -15.67 20.60
CA GLY A 7 -3.09 -16.07 20.81
C GLY A 7 -4.07 -15.50 19.78
N SER A 8 -3.58 -14.86 18.72
CA SER A 8 -4.42 -14.41 17.61
C SER A 8 -4.59 -15.49 16.54
N ASP A 9 -5.64 -15.35 15.73
CA ASP A 9 -5.86 -16.21 14.54
C ASP A 9 -4.69 -16.14 13.54
N ALA A 10 -3.85 -15.10 13.61
CA ALA A 10 -2.70 -14.92 12.74
C ALA A 10 -1.56 -15.92 13.02
N GLU A 11 -1.62 -16.69 14.11
CA GLU A 11 -0.72 -17.83 14.33
C GLU A 11 -0.78 -18.84 13.18
N LEU A 12 -1.91 -18.94 12.48
CA LEU A 12 -2.09 -19.74 11.26
C LEU A 12 -1.07 -19.39 10.16
N CYS A 13 -0.53 -18.17 10.14
CA CYS A 13 0.51 -17.77 9.19
C CYS A 13 1.74 -18.69 9.27
N ARG A 14 2.05 -19.25 10.45
CA ARG A 14 3.17 -20.20 10.64
C ARG A 14 2.95 -21.54 9.95
N GLU A 15 1.69 -21.94 9.75
CA GLU A 15 1.33 -23.18 9.05
C GLU A 15 1.16 -22.97 7.55
N LYS A 16 0.87 -21.73 7.12
CA LYS A 16 0.55 -21.37 5.74
C LYS A 16 1.66 -20.60 5.02
N VAL A 17 2.91 -20.76 5.46
CA VAL A 17 4.06 -20.00 4.97
C VAL A 17 4.20 -20.08 3.44
N GLU A 18 4.12 -21.27 2.86
CA GLU A 18 4.23 -21.46 1.40
C GLU A 18 3.15 -20.72 0.62
N MET A 19 1.92 -20.73 1.13
CA MET A 19 0.80 -20.01 0.50
C MET A 19 1.00 -18.50 0.58
N ILE A 20 1.48 -17.99 1.71
CA ILE A 20 1.79 -16.57 1.87
C ILE A 20 2.95 -16.18 0.95
N GLN A 21 4.01 -17.00 0.86
CA GLN A 21 5.13 -16.79 -0.05
C GLN A 21 4.67 -16.71 -1.51
N LEU A 22 3.81 -17.63 -1.95
CA LEU A 22 3.25 -17.64 -3.29
C LEU A 22 2.44 -16.37 -3.58
N LEU A 23 1.49 -16.03 -2.70
CA LEU A 23 0.55 -14.92 -2.91
C LEU A 23 1.21 -13.55 -2.77
N ALA A 24 2.16 -13.41 -1.84
CA ALA A 24 2.92 -12.17 -1.65
C ALA A 24 4.12 -12.06 -2.60
N GLY A 25 4.45 -13.12 -3.36
CA GLY A 25 5.59 -13.13 -4.28
C GLY A 25 6.94 -13.01 -3.58
N VAL A 26 7.07 -13.58 -2.37
CA VAL A 26 8.32 -13.52 -1.58
C VAL A 26 8.97 -14.89 -1.46
N ALA A 27 10.29 -14.95 -1.61
CA ALA A 27 11.03 -16.21 -1.52
C ALA A 27 11.10 -16.75 -0.09
N LYS A 28 11.05 -15.88 0.93
CA LYS A 28 11.21 -16.25 2.33
C LYS A 28 10.39 -15.34 3.24
N ILE A 29 9.89 -15.92 4.33
CA ILE A 29 9.27 -15.19 5.44
C ILE A 29 10.04 -15.54 6.72
N ASP A 30 10.46 -14.50 7.44
CA ASP A 30 11.02 -14.62 8.78
C ASP A 30 9.99 -14.17 9.81
N PHE A 31 9.69 -15.01 10.80
CA PHE A 31 8.86 -14.62 11.93
C PHE A 31 9.75 -13.99 13.01
N VAL A 32 9.35 -12.81 13.47
CA VAL A 32 10.13 -12.00 14.43
C VAL A 32 9.28 -11.69 15.66
N ASP A 33 9.93 -11.47 16.79
CA ASP A 33 9.27 -11.07 18.04
C ASP A 33 9.24 -9.54 18.23
N ASN A 34 9.98 -8.79 17.39
CA ASN A 34 10.05 -7.34 17.42
C ASN A 34 10.13 -6.76 16.01
N LYS A 35 9.68 -5.51 15.85
CA LYS A 35 9.78 -4.75 14.59
C LYS A 35 11.26 -4.63 14.14
N PRO A 36 11.60 -5.04 12.91
CA PRO A 36 12.96 -4.89 12.38
C PRO A 36 13.35 -3.43 12.14
N SER A 37 14.62 -3.09 12.40
CA SER A 37 15.21 -1.82 11.99
C SER A 37 15.21 -1.68 10.46
N SER A 38 15.00 -0.47 9.94
CA SER A 38 14.98 -0.18 8.49
C SER A 38 13.99 -1.07 7.71
N SER A 39 12.73 -1.01 8.10
CA SER A 39 11.66 -1.76 7.45
C SER A 39 10.44 -0.92 7.14
N ILE A 40 9.76 -1.25 6.04
CA ILE A 40 8.46 -0.69 5.69
C ILE A 40 7.40 -1.69 6.18
N GLY A 41 6.56 -1.25 7.12
CA GLY A 41 5.55 -2.08 7.76
C GLY A 41 4.15 -1.90 7.17
N SER A 42 3.36 -2.97 7.22
CA SER A 42 1.91 -2.98 7.04
C SER A 42 1.28 -3.77 8.19
N VAL A 43 0.12 -3.30 8.68
CA VAL A 43 -0.57 -3.90 9.84
C VAL A 43 -1.80 -4.64 9.36
N GLY A 44 -1.95 -5.89 9.81
CA GLY A 44 -3.16 -6.68 9.66
C GLY A 44 -3.75 -7.06 11.03
N LYS A 45 -4.88 -7.76 11.03
CA LYS A 45 -5.49 -8.24 12.27
C LYS A 45 -4.60 -9.35 12.88
N GLY A 46 -4.02 -9.08 14.06
CA GLY A 46 -3.18 -10.04 14.79
C GLY A 46 -1.75 -10.18 14.26
N PHE A 47 -1.33 -9.38 13.29
CA PHE A 47 0.06 -9.41 12.79
C PHE A 47 0.53 -8.08 12.22
N GLU A 48 1.84 -7.92 12.16
CA GLU A 48 2.52 -6.88 11.38
C GLU A 48 3.45 -7.54 10.36
N ALA A 49 3.37 -7.11 9.10
CA ALA A 49 4.27 -7.56 8.04
C ALA A 49 5.26 -6.45 7.68
N PHE A 50 6.53 -6.83 7.53
CA PHE A 50 7.63 -5.91 7.28
C PHE A 50 8.41 -6.32 6.04
N ILE A 51 8.60 -5.40 5.12
CA ILE A 51 9.60 -5.50 4.05
C ILE A 51 10.90 -4.95 4.60
N LEU A 52 11.94 -5.78 4.65
CA LEU A 52 13.27 -5.36 5.07
C LEU A 52 13.89 -4.53 3.94
N VAL A 53 14.30 -3.32 4.25
CA VAL A 53 15.02 -2.46 3.32
C VAL A 53 16.51 -2.67 3.60
N ASP A 54 17.13 -3.60 2.87
CA ASP A 54 18.59 -3.80 2.91
C ASP A 54 19.31 -2.96 1.84
N GLU A 55 20.65 -2.96 1.86
CA GLU A 55 21.47 -2.26 0.85
C GLU A 55 21.42 -2.88 -0.55
N ASN A 56 20.85 -4.09 -0.70
CA ASN A 56 20.71 -4.78 -1.99
C ASN A 56 19.40 -4.43 -2.73
N ILE A 57 18.53 -3.62 -2.13
CA ILE A 57 17.38 -3.07 -2.86
C ILE A 57 17.91 -2.16 -3.96
N ASN A 58 17.54 -2.49 -5.20
CA ASN A 58 17.77 -1.61 -6.34
C ASN A 58 16.88 -0.36 -6.19
N LYS A 59 17.43 0.65 -5.51
CA LYS A 59 16.76 1.91 -5.21
C LYS A 59 16.31 2.63 -6.47
N GLU A 60 17.08 2.57 -7.56
CA GLU A 60 16.72 3.18 -8.84
C GLU A 60 15.47 2.51 -9.43
N GLN A 61 15.40 1.18 -9.40
CA GLN A 61 14.23 0.44 -9.88
C GLN A 61 13.01 0.69 -8.99
N LEU A 62 13.19 0.77 -7.67
CA LEU A 62 12.12 1.03 -6.73
C LEU A 62 11.58 2.46 -6.88
N LEU A 63 12.47 3.44 -7.00
CA LEU A 63 12.16 4.83 -7.32
C LEU A 63 11.39 4.94 -8.64
N ALA A 64 11.85 4.26 -9.70
CA ALA A 64 11.17 4.25 -10.99
C ALA A 64 9.75 3.65 -10.90
N ARG A 65 9.55 2.61 -10.09
CA ARG A 65 8.22 2.02 -9.83
C ARG A 65 7.32 2.97 -9.06
N PHE A 66 7.82 3.61 -7.99
CA PHE A 66 7.06 4.60 -7.23
C PHE A 66 6.70 5.79 -8.09
N GLN A 67 7.62 6.31 -8.90
CA GLN A 67 7.36 7.40 -9.84
C GLN A 67 6.28 7.04 -10.86
N LYS A 68 6.38 5.87 -11.50
CA LYS A 68 5.36 5.41 -12.45
C LYS A 68 3.98 5.25 -11.79
N THR A 69 3.96 4.75 -10.57
CA THR A 69 2.71 4.58 -9.79
C THR A 69 2.13 5.94 -9.41
N LEU A 70 2.98 6.88 -8.97
CA LEU A 70 2.62 8.25 -8.64
C LEU A 70 2.02 8.97 -9.84
N ASP A 71 2.66 8.87 -11.01
CA ASP A 71 2.19 9.51 -12.24
C ASP A 71 0.82 8.96 -12.66
N THR A 72 0.63 7.64 -12.57
CA THR A 72 -0.66 7.00 -12.86
C THR A 72 -1.75 7.47 -11.91
N GLU A 73 -1.44 7.55 -10.61
CA GLU A 73 -2.38 7.99 -9.58
C GLU A 73 -2.72 9.48 -9.72
N LYS A 74 -1.74 10.34 -10.05
CA LYS A 74 -1.95 11.77 -10.35
C LYS A 74 -2.88 11.97 -11.54
N ILE A 75 -2.71 11.18 -12.60
CA ILE A 75 -3.60 11.22 -13.78
C ILE A 75 -5.01 10.80 -13.37
N TYR A 76 -5.16 9.74 -12.58
CA TYR A 76 -6.46 9.29 -12.08
C TYR A 76 -7.14 10.37 -11.22
N ALA A 77 -6.43 10.91 -10.22
CA ALA A 77 -6.95 11.97 -9.35
C ALA A 77 -7.37 13.21 -10.14
N SER A 78 -6.56 13.65 -11.11
CA SER A 78 -6.89 14.79 -11.98
C SER A 78 -8.15 14.54 -12.82
N ARG A 79 -8.34 13.31 -13.34
CA ARG A 79 -9.57 12.94 -14.06
C ARG A 79 -10.79 12.91 -13.14
N SER A 80 -10.62 12.37 -11.93
CA SER A 80 -11.68 12.32 -10.92
C SER A 80 -12.09 13.73 -10.46
N GLU A 81 -11.13 14.63 -10.23
CA GLU A 81 -11.39 16.06 -9.96
C GLU A 81 -12.13 16.73 -11.12
N SER A 82 -11.68 16.50 -12.35
CA SER A 82 -12.35 17.05 -13.54
C SER A 82 -13.79 16.53 -13.67
N LYS A 83 -14.02 15.26 -13.36
CA LYS A 83 -15.34 14.63 -13.35
C LYS A 83 -16.23 15.26 -12.27
N LEU A 84 -15.74 15.41 -11.05
CA LEU A 84 -16.45 16.02 -9.92
C LEU A 84 -16.70 17.53 -10.11
N ASN A 85 -15.84 18.25 -10.84
CA ASN A 85 -16.05 19.67 -11.17
C ASN A 85 -16.94 19.88 -12.40
N GLY A 86 -17.21 18.82 -13.16
CA GLY A 86 -17.96 18.86 -14.40
C GLY A 86 -19.45 18.57 -14.24
N ASN A 87 -20.08 18.25 -15.38
CA ASN A 87 -21.52 17.94 -15.44
C ASN A 87 -21.91 16.68 -14.67
N PHE A 88 -20.96 15.76 -14.40
CA PHE A 88 -21.23 14.56 -13.62
C PHE A 88 -21.74 14.89 -12.21
N ALA A 89 -21.09 15.81 -11.48
CA ALA A 89 -21.57 16.18 -10.14
C ALA A 89 -22.91 16.92 -10.13
N LYS A 90 -23.34 17.48 -11.26
CA LYS A 90 -24.62 18.19 -11.40
C LYS A 90 -25.79 17.26 -11.75
N HIS A 91 -25.52 16.12 -12.36
CA HIS A 91 -26.55 15.27 -12.97
C HIS A 91 -26.52 13.81 -12.50
N ALA A 92 -25.42 13.34 -11.92
CA ALA A 92 -25.33 11.98 -11.39
C ALA A 92 -26.01 11.89 -10.01
N ASP A 93 -26.40 10.67 -9.65
CA ASP A 93 -26.95 10.38 -8.33
C ASP A 93 -25.97 10.76 -7.22
N SER A 94 -26.51 11.28 -6.11
CA SER A 94 -25.71 11.74 -4.98
C SER A 94 -24.80 10.66 -4.40
N SER A 95 -25.24 9.40 -4.40
CA SER A 95 -24.44 8.26 -3.95
C SER A 95 -23.21 8.01 -4.83
N LEU A 96 -23.33 8.20 -6.15
CA LEU A 96 -22.23 8.05 -7.10
C LEU A 96 -21.24 9.22 -7.01
N VAL A 97 -21.76 10.43 -6.80
CA VAL A 97 -20.92 11.62 -6.58
C VAL A 97 -20.11 11.48 -5.28
N GLU A 98 -20.74 10.98 -4.21
CA GLU A 98 -20.06 10.78 -2.94
C GLU A 98 -19.03 9.65 -2.99
N ALA A 99 -19.34 8.53 -3.66
CA ALA A 99 -18.37 7.47 -3.90
C ALA A 99 -17.14 7.98 -4.68
N GLU A 100 -17.35 8.79 -5.73
CA GLU A 100 -16.27 9.38 -6.51
C GLU A 100 -15.40 10.32 -5.65
N LYS A 101 -15.99 11.12 -4.75
CA LYS A 101 -15.20 11.95 -3.80
C LYS A 101 -14.36 11.11 -2.85
N ILE A 102 -14.92 10.02 -2.32
CA ILE A 102 -14.19 9.10 -1.44
C ILE A 102 -12.98 8.54 -2.19
N HIS A 103 -13.16 8.08 -3.43
CA HIS A 103 -12.06 7.58 -4.25
C HIS A 103 -11.01 8.66 -4.55
N LEU A 104 -11.43 9.90 -4.80
CA LEU A 104 -10.48 11.01 -4.98
C LEU A 104 -9.64 11.24 -3.71
N GLU A 105 -10.24 11.23 -2.54
CA GLU A 105 -9.52 11.40 -1.27
C GLU A 105 -8.56 10.24 -1.00
N GLU A 106 -8.95 9.00 -1.31
CA GLU A 106 -8.05 7.84 -1.25
C GLU A 106 -6.85 7.99 -2.20
N SER A 107 -7.09 8.42 -3.43
CA SER A 107 -6.02 8.69 -4.40
C SER A 107 -5.08 9.81 -3.93
N LYS A 108 -5.60 10.89 -3.34
CA LYS A 108 -4.78 11.97 -2.75
C LYS A 108 -3.88 11.48 -1.63
N ARG A 109 -4.44 10.68 -0.69
CA ARG A 109 -3.64 10.05 0.38
C ARG A 109 -2.54 9.15 -0.19
N LYS A 110 -2.85 8.37 -1.23
CA LYS A 110 -1.88 7.49 -1.88
C LYS A 110 -0.76 8.27 -2.56
N ILE A 111 -1.08 9.38 -3.23
CA ILE A 111 -0.10 10.32 -3.81
C ILE A 111 0.85 10.84 -2.72
N GLU A 112 0.30 11.33 -1.61
CA GLU A 112 1.10 11.86 -0.48
C GLU A 112 2.07 10.80 0.08
N LYS A 113 1.60 9.56 0.25
CA LYS A 113 2.45 8.46 0.73
C LYS A 113 3.54 8.09 -0.26
N LEU A 114 3.24 8.02 -1.55
CA LEU A 114 4.22 7.74 -2.59
C LEU A 114 5.29 8.83 -2.67
N GLU A 115 4.90 10.11 -2.56
CA GLU A 115 5.84 11.23 -2.49
C GLU A 115 6.71 11.15 -1.23
N GLY A 116 6.13 10.81 -0.08
CA GLY A 116 6.87 10.55 1.15
C GLY A 116 7.92 9.45 1.00
N TYR A 117 7.56 8.33 0.38
CA TYR A 117 8.50 7.23 0.13
C TYR A 117 9.62 7.62 -0.82
N ILE A 118 9.29 8.32 -1.91
CA ILE A 118 10.27 8.83 -2.89
C ILE A 118 11.28 9.76 -2.21
N ASN A 119 10.81 10.66 -1.34
CA ASN A 119 11.68 11.61 -0.63
C ASN A 119 12.56 10.94 0.46
N SER A 120 12.15 9.78 0.96
CA SER A 120 12.85 9.05 2.04
C SER A 120 13.82 7.97 1.55
N LEU A 121 13.86 7.72 0.23
CA LEU A 121 14.60 6.63 -0.42
C LEU A 121 16.06 7.01 -0.72
#